data_AF-A0A401MRT8-F1
#
_entry.id   AF-A0A401MRT8-F1
#
_cell.length_a   1.000
_cell.length_b   1.000
_cell.length_c   1.000
_cell.angle_alpha   90.00
_cell.angle_beta   90.00
_cell.angle_gamma   90.00
#
_symmetry.space_group_name_H-M   'P 1'
#
loop_
_entity.id
_entity.type
_entity.pdbx_description
1 polymer ?
#
loop_
_entity_poly.entity_id
_entity_poly.type
_entity_poly.pdbx_seq_one_letter_code
_entity_poly.pdbx_strand_id
1 'polypeptide(L)'
;MTDMHQGVPDALVRKRMEEMLAACHDSNRRPSVLAFARSLGISNTTFRRRYPDLVQEITARRTAPSAEQVQEPSPLDTLTARNAKLRRRNRELTAALALATAQIQYVTLENVRFREALEVQQAVTRLR
;
A
#
# COMPACT_ATOMS: atom_id res chain seq x y z
N MET A 1 -9.42 38.91 32.50
CA MET A 1 -9.03 38.34 31.20
C MET A 1 -10.31 37.82 30.56
N THR A 2 -10.75 38.50 29.51
CA THR A 2 -12.14 38.89 29.30
C THR A 2 -12.97 37.81 28.62
N ASP A 3 -14.08 37.44 29.27
CA ASP A 3 -15.24 36.78 28.70
C ASP A 3 -15.73 37.55 27.46
N MET A 4 -15.63 36.93 26.28
CA MET A 4 -16.16 37.52 25.05
C MET A 4 -16.45 36.47 23.97
N HIS A 5 -17.19 35.39 24.28
CA HIS A 5 -17.73 34.51 23.23
C HIS A 5 -19.21 34.22 23.52
N GLN A 6 -20.03 35.27 23.34
CA GLN A 6 -21.46 35.13 23.10
C GLN A 6 -21.67 34.04 22.04
N GLY A 7 -22.60 33.14 22.34
CA GLY A 7 -22.75 31.86 21.66
C GLY A 7 -22.92 32.00 20.16
N VAL A 8 -22.05 31.33 19.40
CA VAL A 8 -22.38 30.97 18.02
C VAL A 8 -23.73 30.23 18.08
N PRO A 9 -24.77 30.68 17.38
CA PRO A 9 -26.06 30.01 17.39
C PRO A 9 -25.90 28.57 16.92
N ASP A 10 -26.51 27.61 17.61
CA ASP A 10 -26.32 26.18 17.32
C ASP A 10 -26.75 25.81 15.89
N ALA A 11 -27.74 26.53 15.34
CA ALA A 11 -28.15 26.41 13.94
C ALA A 11 -27.02 26.78 12.96
N LEU A 12 -26.22 27.80 13.27
CA LEU A 12 -25.09 28.22 12.46
C LEU A 12 -23.94 27.21 12.55
N VAL A 13 -23.69 26.64 13.74
CA VAL A 13 -22.69 25.59 13.94
C VAL A 13 -23.05 24.35 13.10
N ARG A 14 -24.32 23.92 13.14
CA ARG A 14 -24.78 22.77 12.36
C ARG A 14 -24.66 23.00 10.85
N LYS A 15 -25.10 24.16 10.35
CA LYS A 15 -24.96 24.51 8.93
C LYS A 15 -23.49 24.49 8.48
N ARG A 16 -22.59 25.05 9.28
CA ARG A 16 -21.14 25.03 8.99
C ARG A 16 -20.55 23.62 9.03
N MET A 17 -21.08 22.75 9.89
CA MET A 17 -20.68 21.35 9.92
C MET A 17 -21.09 20.62 8.63
N GLU A 18 -22.32 20.85 8.15
CA GLU A 18 -22.81 20.29 6.88
C GLU A 18 -21.96 20.76 5.69
N GLU A 19 -21.66 22.06 5.62
CA GLU A 19 -20.76 22.63 4.59
C GLU A 19 -19.36 21.99 4.64
N MET A 20 -18.78 21.83 5.84
CA MET A 20 -17.49 21.15 6.00
C MET A 20 -17.56 19.69 5.54
N LEU A 21 -18.64 18.97 5.87
CA LEU A 21 -18.81 17.58 5.50
C LEU A 21 -18.96 17.41 3.98
N ALA A 22 -19.70 18.29 3.32
CA ALA A 22 -19.80 18.33 1.86
C ALA A 22 -18.43 18.60 1.20
N ALA A 23 -17.70 19.62 1.67
CA ALA A 23 -16.37 19.92 1.14
C ALA A 23 -15.35 18.77 1.36
N CYS A 24 -15.45 18.08 2.50
CA CYS A 24 -14.64 16.89 2.79
C CYS A 24 -14.97 15.73 1.84
N HIS A 25 -16.25 15.54 1.51
CA HIS A 25 -16.68 14.54 0.55
C HIS A 25 -16.13 14.84 -0.86
N ASP A 26 -16.26 16.08 -1.33
CA ASP A 26 -15.80 16.48 -2.68
C ASP A 26 -14.28 16.42 -2.84
N SER A 27 -13.54 16.70 -1.76
CA SER A 27 -12.07 16.67 -1.75
C SER A 27 -11.48 15.33 -1.30
N ASN A 28 -12.33 14.31 -1.08
CA ASN A 28 -11.96 13.01 -0.53
C ASN A 28 -11.09 13.10 0.74
N ARG A 29 -11.33 14.11 1.57
CA ARG A 29 -10.60 14.39 2.81
C ARG A 29 -11.45 14.00 4.01
N ARG A 30 -10.83 13.44 5.04
CA ARG A 30 -11.55 13.09 6.27
C ARG A 30 -11.86 14.34 7.12
N PRO A 31 -13.09 14.45 7.67
CA PRO A 31 -13.46 15.57 8.52
C PRO A 31 -12.68 15.54 9.85
N SER A 32 -12.31 16.73 10.34
CA SER A 32 -11.48 16.90 11.54
C SER A 32 -12.12 17.85 12.54
N VAL A 33 -12.35 17.34 13.76
CA VAL A 33 -12.88 18.11 14.90
C VAL A 33 -12.02 19.33 15.20
N LEU A 34 -10.69 19.21 15.10
CA LEU A 34 -9.76 20.30 15.35
C LEU A 34 -9.84 21.40 14.28
N ALA A 35 -9.93 20.99 13.01
CA ALA A 35 -10.05 21.93 11.90
C ALA A 35 -11.37 22.70 11.98
N PHE A 36 -12.45 22.01 12.36
CA PHE A 36 -13.76 22.60 12.54
C PHE A 36 -13.81 23.60 13.71
N ALA A 37 -13.23 23.27 14.86
CA ALA A 37 -13.13 24.20 15.98
C ALA A 37 -12.35 25.48 15.59
N ARG A 38 -11.27 25.32 14.82
CA ARG A 38 -10.49 26.45 14.28
C ARG A 38 -11.31 27.31 13.32
N SER A 39 -12.12 26.73 12.44
CA SER A 39 -12.98 27.50 11.54
C SER A 39 -14.08 28.28 12.25
N LEU A 40 -14.46 27.86 13.46
CA LEU A 40 -15.40 28.55 14.33
C LEU A 40 -14.73 29.58 15.26
N GLY A 41 -13.39 29.71 15.22
CA GLY A 41 -12.64 30.66 16.05
C GLY A 41 -12.55 30.28 17.53
N ILE A 42 -12.92 29.06 17.90
CA ILE A 42 -12.93 28.60 19.31
C ILE A 42 -11.87 27.52 19.57
N SER A 43 -11.43 27.43 20.83
CA SER A 43 -10.49 26.39 21.23
C SER A 43 -11.13 24.99 21.09
N ASN A 44 -10.33 23.99 20.74
CA ASN A 44 -10.81 22.60 20.62
C ASN A 44 -11.39 22.07 21.95
N THR A 45 -10.76 22.42 23.07
CA THR A 45 -11.25 22.06 24.42
C THR A 45 -12.62 22.69 24.70
N THR A 46 -12.83 23.95 24.31
CA THR A 46 -14.14 24.62 24.45
C THR A 46 -15.19 23.98 23.54
N PHE A 47 -14.83 23.70 22.28
CA PHE A 47 -15.73 23.03 21.33
C PHE A 47 -16.17 21.66 21.83
N ARG A 48 -15.24 20.85 22.33
CA ARG A 48 -15.54 19.51 22.87
C ARG A 48 -16.44 19.53 24.10
N ARG A 49 -16.28 20.52 24.98
CA ARG A 49 -17.14 20.66 26.17
C ARG A 49 -18.54 21.14 25.84
N ARG A 50 -18.66 22.05 24.86
CA ARG A 50 -19.94 22.69 24.51
C ARG A 50 -20.77 21.87 23.52
N TYR A 51 -20.13 21.13 22.63
CA TYR A 51 -20.77 20.38 21.55
C TYR A 51 -20.32 18.91 21.51
N PRO A 52 -20.51 18.14 22.59
CA PRO A 52 -20.08 16.74 22.65
C PRO A 52 -20.73 15.89 21.54
N ASP A 53 -22.01 16.14 21.24
CA ASP A 53 -22.77 15.40 20.23
C ASP A 53 -22.20 15.60 18.82
N LEU A 54 -21.84 16.84 18.47
CA LEU A 54 -21.24 17.16 17.17
C LEU A 54 -19.83 16.56 17.03
N VAL A 55 -19.07 16.49 18.13
CA VAL A 55 -17.78 15.81 18.14
C VAL A 55 -17.94 14.32 17.88
N GLN A 56 -18.96 13.69 18.47
CA GLN A 56 -19.27 12.29 18.21
C GLN A 56 -19.67 12.09 16.75
N GLU A 57 -20.51 12.95 16.18
CA GLU A 57 -20.95 12.85 14.79
C GLU A 57 -19.78 12.99 13.80
N ILE A 58 -18.92 14.00 13.98
CA ILE A 58 -17.72 14.20 13.14
C ILE A 58 -16.78 12.99 13.28
N THR A 59 -16.62 12.46 14.49
CA THR A 59 -15.74 11.31 14.74
C THR A 59 -16.32 10.03 14.14
N ALA A 60 -17.64 9.81 14.24
CA ALA A 60 -18.33 8.69 13.63
C ALA A 60 -18.20 8.72 12.11
N ARG A 61 -18.37 9.88 11.46
CA ARG A 61 -18.17 10.03 10.01
C ARG A 61 -16.71 9.87 9.56
N ARG A 62 -15.74 10.15 10.44
CA ARG A 62 -14.31 9.90 10.19
C ARG A 62 -13.94 8.42 10.28
N THR A 63 -14.59 7.68 11.16
CA THR A 63 -14.31 6.27 11.45
C THR A 63 -15.20 5.33 10.64
N ALA A 64 -16.36 5.80 10.16
CA ALA A 64 -17.17 5.07 9.21
C ALA A 64 -16.26 4.65 8.05
N PRO A 65 -16.27 3.36 7.67
CA PRO A 65 -15.61 2.94 6.45
C PRO A 65 -16.24 3.79 5.34
N SER A 66 -15.48 4.76 4.83
CA SER A 66 -15.82 5.38 3.56
C SER A 66 -16.03 4.18 2.65
N ALA A 67 -17.24 4.02 2.12
CA ALA A 67 -17.44 3.10 1.00
C ALA A 67 -16.29 3.42 0.07
N GLU A 68 -15.36 2.46 -0.02
CA GLU A 68 -14.10 2.67 -0.70
C GLU A 68 -14.51 3.11 -2.08
N GLN A 69 -14.28 4.39 -2.40
CA GLN A 69 -14.13 4.76 -3.78
C GLN A 69 -12.95 3.91 -4.20
N VAL A 70 -13.24 2.76 -4.80
CA VAL A 70 -12.31 1.93 -5.53
C VAL A 70 -11.77 2.87 -6.59
N GLN A 71 -10.77 3.66 -6.23
CA GLN A 71 -10.03 4.47 -7.18
C GLN A 71 -9.46 3.44 -8.13
N GLU A 72 -9.98 3.43 -9.34
CA GLU A 72 -9.47 2.54 -10.36
C GLU A 72 -7.96 2.72 -10.40
N PRO A 73 -7.20 1.60 -10.36
CA PRO A 73 -5.76 1.67 -10.27
C PRO A 73 -5.25 2.54 -11.41
N SER A 74 -4.47 3.56 -11.05
CA SER A 74 -3.92 4.48 -12.04
C SER A 74 -3.14 3.69 -13.09
N PRO A 75 -3.06 4.14 -14.35
CA PRO A 75 -2.18 3.53 -15.35
C PRO A 75 -0.75 3.33 -14.84
N LEU A 76 -0.25 4.22 -13.96
CA LEU A 76 1.05 4.06 -13.30
C LEU A 76 1.08 2.88 -12.32
N ASP A 77 0.02 2.67 -11.55
CA ASP A 77 -0.08 1.57 -10.57
C ASP A 77 -0.12 0.21 -11.30
N THR A 78 -0.89 0.12 -12.38
CA THR A 78 -0.93 -1.10 -13.21
C THR A 78 0.41 -1.41 -13.86
N LEU A 79 1.13 -0.39 -14.37
CA LEU A 79 2.48 -0.53 -14.91
C LEU A 79 3.49 -0.96 -13.85
N THR A 80 3.38 -0.43 -12.63
CA THR A 80 4.26 -0.76 -11.51
C THR A 80 4.04 -2.20 -11.06
N ALA A 81 2.79 -2.62 -10.90
CA ALA A 81 2.43 -4.00 -10.57
C ALA A 81 2.92 -4.99 -11.65
N ARG A 82 2.74 -4.64 -12.93
CA ARG A 82 3.22 -5.46 -14.05
C ARG A 82 4.75 -5.56 -14.08
N ASN A 83 5.46 -4.47 -13.85
CA ASN A 83 6.92 -4.47 -13.76
C ASN A 83 7.42 -5.31 -12.58
N ALA A 84 6.79 -5.21 -11.42
CA ALA A 84 7.13 -6.03 -10.26
C ALA A 84 6.96 -7.53 -10.57
N LYS A 85 5.87 -7.91 -11.24
CA LYS A 85 5.63 -9.28 -11.71
C LYS A 85 6.71 -9.74 -12.71
N LEU A 86 7.06 -8.91 -13.69
CA LEU A 86 8.11 -9.22 -14.66
C LEU A 86 9.48 -9.41 -14.01
N ARG A 87 9.86 -8.52 -13.07
CA ARG A 87 11.12 -8.63 -12.32
C ARG A 87 11.17 -9.89 -11.48
N ARG A 88 10.07 -10.27 -10.83
CA ARG A 88 9.98 -11.54 -10.10
C ARG A 88 10.20 -12.71 -11.04
N ARG A 89 9.48 -12.75 -12.16
CA ARG A 89 9.59 -13.86 -13.12
C ARG A 89 10.96 -13.96 -13.77
N ASN A 90 11.57 -12.82 -14.07
CA ASN A 90 12.93 -12.78 -14.61
C ASN A 90 13.94 -13.37 -13.61
N ARG A 91 13.87 -13.00 -12.32
CA ARG A 91 14.72 -13.60 -11.28
C ARG A 91 14.53 -15.12 -11.15
N GLU A 92 13.29 -15.59 -11.16
CA GLU A 92 12.97 -17.03 -11.12
C GLU A 92 13.58 -17.78 -12.32
N LEU A 93 13.43 -17.24 -13.53
CA LEU A 93 13.96 -17.84 -14.75
C LEU A 93 15.50 -17.84 -14.77
N THR A 94 16.14 -16.74 -14.35
CA THR A 94 17.59 -16.67 -14.25
C THR A 94 18.15 -17.69 -13.25
N ALA A 95 17.50 -17.86 -12.10
CA ALA A 95 17.89 -18.87 -11.12
C ALA A 95 17.72 -20.30 -11.68
N ALA A 96 16.62 -20.57 -12.38
CA ALA A 96 16.39 -21.87 -13.01
C ALA A 96 17.42 -22.19 -14.10
N LEU A 97 17.77 -21.21 -14.93
CA LEU A 97 18.81 -21.36 -15.95
C LEU A 97 20.17 -21.65 -15.32
N ALA A 98 20.56 -20.91 -14.27
CA ALA A 98 21.82 -21.14 -13.57
C ALA A 98 21.90 -22.56 -13.00
N LEU A 99 20.80 -23.05 -12.38
CA LEU A 99 20.73 -24.41 -11.87
C LEU A 99 20.84 -25.45 -13.00
N ALA A 100 20.10 -25.28 -14.09
CA ALA A 100 20.13 -26.19 -15.22
C ALA A 100 21.52 -26.27 -15.86
N THR A 101 22.20 -25.12 -16.01
CA THR A 101 23.59 -25.07 -16.49
C THR A 101 24.53 -25.85 -15.57
N ALA A 102 24.44 -25.66 -14.26
CA ALA A 102 25.27 -26.40 -13.30
C ALA A 102 25.02 -27.92 -13.37
N GLN A 103 23.77 -28.35 -13.52
CA GLN A 103 23.41 -29.76 -13.67
C GLN A 103 23.97 -30.37 -14.96
N ILE A 104 23.87 -29.66 -16.09
CA ILE A 104 24.44 -30.11 -17.36
C ILE A 104 25.96 -30.27 -17.24
N GLN A 105 26.65 -29.30 -16.64
CA GLN A 105 28.09 -29.37 -16.43
C GLN A 105 28.47 -30.56 -15.55
N TYR A 106 27.77 -30.76 -14.43
CA TYR A 106 27.99 -31.88 -13.53
C TYR A 106 27.83 -33.23 -14.25
N VAL A 107 26.70 -33.45 -14.94
CA VAL A 107 26.43 -34.70 -15.67
C VAL A 107 27.42 -34.91 -16.80
N THR A 108 27.89 -33.84 -17.44
CA THR A 108 28.90 -33.93 -18.50
C THR A 108 30.24 -34.42 -17.94
N LEU A 109 30.71 -33.83 -16.84
CA LEU A 109 31.95 -34.26 -16.18
C LEU A 109 31.85 -35.72 -15.70
N GLU A 110 30.72 -36.08 -15.13
CA GLU A 110 30.50 -37.44 -14.63
C GLU A 110 30.45 -38.47 -15.77
N ASN A 111 29.84 -38.13 -16.91
CA ASN A 111 29.88 -38.96 -18.11
C ASN A 111 31.30 -39.16 -18.65
N VAL A 112 32.13 -38.10 -18.65
CA VAL A 112 33.54 -38.21 -19.06
C VAL A 112 34.28 -39.16 -18.13
N ARG A 113 34.14 -38.97 -16.82
CA ARG A 113 34.76 -39.82 -15.79
C ARG A 113 34.37 -41.28 -15.93
N PHE A 114 33.08 -41.57 -16.14
CA PHE A 114 32.61 -42.95 -16.33
C PHE A 114 33.12 -43.57 -17.63
N ARG A 115 33.22 -42.79 -18.71
CA ARG A 115 33.80 -43.27 -19.97
C ARG A 115 35.27 -43.63 -19.80
N GLU A 116 36.05 -42.78 -19.15
CA GLU A 116 37.46 -43.07 -18.85
C GLU A 116 37.61 -44.32 -17.97
N ALA A 117 36.79 -44.47 -16.94
CA ALA A 117 36.80 -45.65 -16.08
C ALA A 117 36.46 -46.94 -16.84
N LEU A 118 35.50 -46.88 -17.78
CA LEU A 118 35.16 -48.00 -18.65
C LEU A 118 36.29 -48.34 -19.63
N GLU A 119 36.93 -47.34 -20.24
CA GLU A 119 38.07 -47.55 -21.14
C GLU A 119 39.24 -48.25 -20.42
N VAL A 120 39.54 -47.83 -19.18
CA VAL A 120 40.55 -48.47 -18.33
C VAL A 120 40.17 -49.91 -18.00
N GLN A 121 38.92 -50.19 -17.62
CA GLN A 121 38.47 -51.55 -17.29
C GLN A 121 38.44 -52.49 -18.50
N GLN A 122 38.15 -51.96 -19.69
CA GLN A 122 38.04 -52.77 -20.91
C GLN A 122 39.38 -52.96 -21.63
N ALA A 123 40.48 -52.34 -21.17
CA ALA A 123 41.78 -52.29 -21.86
C ALA A 123 41.70 -51.78 -23.32
N VAL A 124 40.59 -51.12 -23.68
CA VAL A 124 40.37 -50.55 -25.01
C VAL A 124 40.95 -49.15 -25.00
N THR A 125 42.12 -48.99 -25.61
CA THR A 125 42.70 -47.66 -25.85
C THR A 125 42.08 -47.08 -27.12
N ARG A 126 41.40 -45.93 -27.02
CA ARG A 126 40.85 -45.23 -28.20
C ARG A 126 41.99 -44.76 -29.10
N LEU A 127 42.04 -45.26 -30.33
CA LEU A 127 42.85 -44.67 -31.40
C LEU A 127 42.16 -43.37 -31.84
N ARG A 128 42.89 -42.26 -31.79
CA ARG A 128 42.44 -40.94 -32.27
C ARG A 128 42.43 -40.87 -33.78
#